data_AF-A0A420CVF2-F1
#
_entry.id   AF-A0A420CVF2-F1
#
_cell.length_a   1.000
_cell.length_b   1.000
_cell.length_c   1.000
_cell.angle_alpha   90.00
_cell.angle_beta   90.00
_cell.angle_gamma   90.00
#
_symmetry.space_group_name_H-M   'P 1'
#
loop_
_entity.id
_entity.type
_entity.pdbx_description
1 polymer ?
#
loop_
_entity_poly.entity_id
_entity_poly.type
_entity_poly.pdbx_seq_one_letter_code
_entity_poly.pdbx_strand_id
1 'polypeptide(L)'
;MKKMLFLPFSLLFIFCSNQMKINKGKDIDIILKEGKYNISDNSKKKYVIINNTNYYYIIDPNGFYGTSYTLENNRKIIPINYFTRGYYSRFDNNDCKRDLLIIGPKESKEVALSLNSKDNSIYDYNKEKSYILFVKSFHNRYNATILGCDNYVSDLEAKGYKVLEDSIVAKIPLVP
;
A
#
# COMPACT_ATOMS: atom_id res chain seq x y z
N MET A 1 -28.28 52.29 22.71
CA MET A 1 -28.65 50.90 22.40
C MET A 1 -27.52 50.26 21.60
N LYS A 2 -26.69 49.40 22.21
CA LYS A 2 -25.62 48.67 21.50
C LYS A 2 -26.19 47.35 20.97
N LYS A 3 -26.23 47.18 19.64
CA LYS A 3 -26.59 45.91 19.00
C LYS A 3 -25.39 44.97 19.11
N MET A 4 -25.53 43.93 19.92
CA MET A 4 -24.53 42.86 20.03
C MET A 4 -24.80 41.85 18.91
N LEU A 5 -23.94 41.84 17.90
CA LEU A 5 -24.03 40.92 16.77
C LEU A 5 -23.42 39.57 17.19
N PHE A 6 -24.25 38.56 17.43
CA PHE A 6 -23.78 37.19 17.63
C PHE A 6 -23.53 36.57 16.25
N LEU A 7 -22.24 36.38 15.92
CA LEU A 7 -21.84 35.55 14.78
C LEU A 7 -21.88 34.08 15.22
N PRO A 8 -22.69 33.21 14.58
CA PRO A 8 -22.63 31.78 14.87
C PRO A 8 -21.31 31.24 14.30
N PHE A 9 -20.40 30.87 15.19
CA PHE A 9 -19.17 30.17 14.85
C PHE A 9 -19.56 28.73 14.48
N SER A 10 -19.84 28.50 13.20
CA SER A 10 -20.03 27.16 12.66
C SER A 10 -18.69 26.42 12.73
N LEU A 11 -18.48 25.70 13.84
CA LEU A 11 -17.49 24.63 13.92
C LEU A 11 -17.87 23.55 12.92
N LEU A 12 -17.45 23.75 11.66
CA LEU A 12 -17.34 22.69 10.69
C LEU A 12 -16.31 21.71 11.25
N PHE A 13 -16.79 20.66 11.91
CA PHE A 13 -16.00 19.46 12.17
C PHE A 13 -15.61 18.88 10.82
N ILE A 14 -14.51 19.39 10.25
CA ILE A 14 -13.82 18.74 9.14
C ILE A 14 -13.34 17.43 9.73
N PHE A 15 -14.08 16.35 9.47
CA PHE A 15 -13.60 15.00 9.69
C PHE A 15 -12.34 14.83 8.84
N CYS A 16 -11.17 15.16 9.42
CA CYS A 16 -9.88 14.94 8.80
C CYS A 16 -9.67 13.42 8.74
N SER A 17 -10.06 12.80 7.63
CA SER A 17 -9.48 11.52 7.24
C SER A 17 -8.00 11.77 6.97
N ASN A 18 -7.15 11.36 7.92
CA ASN A 18 -5.71 11.58 7.82
C ASN A 18 -5.16 10.59 6.80
N GLN A 19 -5.13 10.98 5.53
CA GLN A 19 -4.48 10.20 4.48
C GLN A 19 -3.00 10.03 4.85
N MET A 20 -2.46 8.83 4.67
CA MET A 20 -1.08 8.52 5.05
C MET A 20 -0.29 8.04 3.84
N LYS A 21 0.77 8.77 3.46
CA LYS A 21 1.80 8.26 2.56
C LYS A 21 2.64 7.21 3.28
N ILE A 22 2.81 6.04 2.68
CA ILE A 22 3.46 4.88 3.33
C ILE A 22 4.84 4.52 2.74
N ASN A 23 5.15 4.99 1.55
CA ASN A 23 6.43 4.75 0.87
C ASN A 23 7.40 5.92 1.04
N LYS A 24 8.69 5.68 0.76
CA LYS A 24 9.75 6.70 0.86
C LYS A 24 10.01 7.45 -0.44
N GLY A 25 9.74 6.82 -1.58
CA GLY A 25 9.99 7.39 -2.90
C GLY A 25 9.27 8.71 -3.11
N LYS A 26 9.85 9.56 -3.95
CA LYS A 26 9.28 10.87 -4.32
C LYS A 26 8.55 10.84 -5.67
N ASP A 27 8.93 9.89 -6.52
CA ASP A 27 8.45 9.79 -7.90
C ASP A 27 7.04 9.19 -7.96
N ILE A 28 6.79 8.19 -7.12
CA ILE A 28 5.46 7.60 -6.89
C ILE A 28 5.09 7.84 -5.44
N ASP A 29 3.86 8.28 -5.16
CA ASP A 29 3.28 8.25 -3.82
C ASP A 29 2.34 7.06 -3.70
N ILE A 30 2.43 6.34 -2.59
CA ILE A 30 1.52 5.27 -2.19
C ILE A 30 0.80 5.73 -0.94
N ILE A 31 -0.51 5.96 -1.06
CA ILE A 31 -1.32 6.61 -0.02
C ILE A 31 -2.40 5.66 0.48
N LEU A 32 -2.46 5.52 1.80
CA LEU A 32 -3.58 4.91 2.51
C LEU A 32 -4.61 5.98 2.86
N LYS A 33 -5.79 5.95 2.20
CA LYS A 33 -6.82 7.00 2.33
C LYS A 33 -7.33 7.19 3.76
N GLU A 34 -7.55 6.09 4.48
CA GLU A 34 -8.14 6.14 5.83
C GLU A 34 -7.09 6.32 6.93
N GLY A 35 -5.79 6.26 6.59
CA GLY A 35 -4.69 6.31 7.55
C GLY A 35 -4.62 5.14 8.53
N LYS A 36 -5.55 4.18 8.43
CA LYS A 36 -5.69 3.02 9.32
C LYS A 36 -6.27 1.84 8.54
N TYR A 37 -6.16 0.64 9.09
CA TYR A 37 -6.92 -0.52 8.62
C TYR A 37 -8.00 -0.90 9.61
N ASN A 38 -9.22 -1.03 9.11
CA ASN A 38 -10.24 -1.78 9.81
C ASN A 38 -10.00 -3.28 9.59
N ILE A 39 -9.86 -4.04 10.68
CA ILE A 39 -9.56 -5.47 10.66
C ILE A 39 -10.82 -6.26 10.27
N SER A 40 -12.01 -5.79 10.67
CA SER A 40 -13.30 -6.41 10.32
C SER A 40 -13.66 -6.26 8.84
N ASP A 41 -12.99 -5.36 8.12
CA ASP A 41 -13.15 -5.18 6.68
C ASP A 41 -12.31 -6.20 5.91
N ASN A 42 -13.00 -7.23 5.40
CA ASN A 42 -12.43 -8.28 4.56
C ASN A 42 -12.14 -7.83 3.11
N SER A 43 -12.40 -6.56 2.76
CA SER A 43 -12.06 -6.07 1.43
C SER A 43 -10.54 -6.04 1.23
N LYS A 44 -10.11 -6.23 -0.03
CA LYS A 44 -8.71 -6.04 -0.40
C LYS A 44 -8.32 -4.59 -0.08
N LYS A 45 -7.30 -4.40 0.74
CA LYS A 45 -6.82 -3.06 1.11
C LYS A 45 -6.37 -2.32 -0.16
N LYS A 46 -6.99 -1.18 -0.41
CA LYS A 46 -6.72 -0.32 -1.57
C LYS A 46 -5.85 0.87 -1.17
N TYR A 47 -5.01 1.29 -2.10
CA TYR A 47 -4.11 2.43 -1.97
C TYR A 47 -4.30 3.33 -3.18
N VAL A 48 -4.09 4.62 -2.99
CA VAL A 48 -3.94 5.55 -4.11
C VAL A 48 -2.47 5.58 -4.49
N ILE A 49 -2.18 5.26 -5.75
CA ILE A 49 -0.87 5.44 -6.36
C ILE A 49 -0.93 6.71 -7.18
N ILE A 50 -0.02 7.65 -6.91
CA ILE A 50 0.10 8.90 -7.65
C ILE A 50 1.48 8.93 -8.30
N ASN A 51 1.52 9.13 -9.61
CA ASN A 51 2.77 9.35 -10.32
C ASN A 51 3.08 10.84 -10.40
N ASN A 52 4.12 11.28 -9.70
CA ASN A 52 4.53 12.68 -9.65
C ASN A 52 5.47 13.08 -10.81
N THR A 53 5.77 12.16 -11.73
CA THR A 53 6.74 12.36 -12.82
C THR A 53 6.08 12.40 -14.20
N ASN A 54 6.92 12.54 -15.23
CA ASN A 54 6.52 12.44 -16.64
C ASN A 54 6.86 11.07 -17.26
N TYR A 55 7.21 10.07 -16.46
CA TYR A 55 7.54 8.72 -16.93
C TYR A 55 6.37 7.75 -16.71
N TYR A 56 6.34 6.67 -17.47
CA TYR A 56 5.48 5.53 -17.15
C TYR A 56 6.19 4.62 -16.15
N TYR A 57 5.45 4.13 -15.16
CA TYR A 57 5.97 3.16 -14.18
C TYR A 57 5.30 1.80 -14.27
N ILE A 58 6.12 0.76 -14.13
CA ILE A 58 5.74 -0.63 -13.98
C ILE A 58 5.82 -0.98 -12.50
N ILE A 59 4.70 -1.45 -11.94
CA ILE A 59 4.58 -1.82 -10.54
C ILE A 59 3.99 -3.23 -10.49
N ASP A 60 4.65 -4.16 -9.82
CA ASP A 60 4.01 -5.43 -9.46
C ASP A 60 3.22 -5.23 -8.16
N PRO A 61 1.89 -5.37 -8.17
CA PRO A 61 1.08 -5.21 -6.97
C PRO A 61 1.44 -6.16 -5.82
N ASN A 62 2.11 -7.29 -6.11
CA ASN A 62 2.65 -8.20 -5.09
C ASN A 62 4.19 -8.20 -5.03
N GLY A 63 4.84 -7.24 -5.68
CA GLY A 63 6.30 -7.11 -5.74
C GLY A 63 6.95 -6.48 -4.51
N PHE A 64 6.16 -6.10 -3.49
CA PHE A 64 6.71 -5.63 -2.22
C PHE A 64 7.08 -6.82 -1.33
N TYR A 65 8.38 -7.07 -1.20
CA TYR A 65 8.94 -8.12 -0.37
C TYR A 65 9.60 -7.54 0.87
N GLY A 66 9.39 -8.18 2.01
CA GLY A 66 10.01 -7.75 3.26
C GLY A 66 9.41 -8.43 4.49
N THR A 67 9.35 -7.66 5.57
CA THR A 67 8.88 -8.11 6.88
C THR A 67 7.78 -7.21 7.37
N SER A 68 6.74 -7.82 7.93
CA SER A 68 5.71 -7.14 8.70
C SER A 68 5.46 -7.87 10.00
N TYR A 69 5.01 -7.13 11.01
CA TYR A 69 4.59 -7.70 12.29
C TYR A 69 3.62 -6.74 12.98
N THR A 70 2.77 -7.31 13.83
CA THR A 70 1.82 -6.54 14.62
C THR A 70 2.39 -6.25 16.01
N LEU A 71 2.17 -5.02 16.47
CA LEU A 71 2.39 -4.60 17.85
C LEU A 71 1.03 -4.48 18.54
N GLU A 72 0.88 -5.07 19.73
CA GLU A 72 -0.20 -4.77 20.69
C GLU A 72 0.39 -3.91 21.81
N ASN A 73 -0.17 -2.72 22.05
CA ASN A 73 0.32 -1.79 23.07
C ASN A 73 1.86 -1.62 23.04
N ASN A 74 2.41 -1.43 21.83
CA ASN A 74 3.83 -1.31 21.52
C ASN A 74 4.70 -2.56 21.76
N ARG A 75 4.11 -3.73 22.01
CA ARG A 75 4.83 -5.01 22.12
C ARG A 75 4.50 -5.91 20.95
N LYS A 76 5.52 -6.54 20.35
CA LYS A 76 5.31 -7.46 19.23
C LYS A 76 4.53 -8.68 19.71
N ILE A 77 3.47 -9.02 18.99
CA ILE A 77 2.66 -10.22 19.22
C ILE A 77 2.95 -11.28 18.16
N ILE A 78 2.65 -12.53 18.49
CA ILE A 78 2.79 -13.67 17.59
C ILE A 78 1.39 -14.01 17.06
N PRO A 79 1.26 -14.30 15.75
CA PRO A 79 -0.03 -14.69 15.20
C PRO A 79 -0.51 -16.04 15.76
N ILE A 80 -1.82 -16.18 15.89
CA ILE A 80 -2.46 -17.47 16.24
C ILE A 80 -2.40 -18.46 15.07
N ASN A 81 -2.33 -17.94 13.85
CA ASN A 81 -2.18 -18.76 12.65
C ASN A 81 -1.41 -17.98 11.57
N TYR A 82 -0.62 -18.70 10.78
CA TYR A 82 0.18 -18.14 9.71
C TYR A 82 0.04 -18.97 8.45
N PHE A 83 -0.36 -18.32 7.35
CA PHE A 83 -0.44 -18.95 6.04
C PHE A 83 0.66 -18.44 5.13
N THR A 84 1.51 -19.35 4.67
CA THR A 84 2.39 -19.08 3.53
C THR A 84 1.53 -18.97 2.28
N ARG A 85 1.54 -17.82 1.60
CA ARG A 85 1.03 -17.76 0.23
C ARG A 85 1.94 -18.60 -0.65
N GLY A 86 1.36 -19.50 -1.44
CA GLY A 86 2.07 -20.09 -2.55
C GLY A 86 2.53 -19.00 -3.53
N TYR A 87 3.61 -19.25 -4.24
CA TYR A 87 3.98 -18.40 -5.37
C TYR A 87 2.94 -18.57 -6.47
N TYR A 88 2.42 -17.47 -6.99
CA TYR A 88 1.70 -17.51 -8.27
C TYR A 88 2.74 -17.42 -9.38
N SER A 89 2.59 -18.22 -10.43
CA SER A 89 3.45 -18.16 -11.61
C SER A 89 2.73 -17.41 -12.72
N ARG A 90 3.46 -16.56 -13.45
CA ARG A 90 3.01 -15.99 -14.71
C ARG A 90 3.73 -16.76 -15.81
N PHE A 91 2.97 -17.41 -16.69
CA PHE A 91 3.53 -18.34 -17.67
C PHE A 91 3.87 -17.66 -18.98
N ASP A 92 3.20 -16.55 -19.29
CA ASP A 92 3.41 -15.79 -20.51
C ASP A 92 3.31 -14.27 -20.30
N ASN A 93 3.58 -13.52 -21.39
CA ASN A 93 3.51 -12.06 -21.38
C ASN A 93 2.06 -11.54 -21.21
N ASN A 94 1.02 -12.34 -21.48
CA ASN A 94 -0.36 -11.93 -21.27
C ASN A 94 -0.70 -11.91 -19.78
N ASP A 95 -0.21 -12.88 -19.02
CA ASP A 95 -0.28 -12.88 -17.56
C ASP A 95 0.40 -11.64 -16.97
N CYS A 96 1.60 -11.32 -17.45
CA CYS A 96 2.32 -10.12 -17.04
C CYS A 96 1.56 -8.83 -17.35
N LYS A 97 0.99 -8.71 -18.56
CA LYS A 97 0.19 -7.56 -18.96
C LYS A 97 -1.06 -7.38 -18.10
N ARG A 98 -1.68 -8.47 -17.65
CA ARG A 98 -2.87 -8.45 -16.80
C ARG A 98 -2.55 -8.09 -15.35
N ASP A 99 -1.44 -8.60 -14.84
CA ASP A 99 -1.14 -8.56 -13.41
C ASP A 99 -0.25 -7.37 -13.01
N LEU A 100 0.62 -6.88 -13.90
CA LEU A 100 1.45 -5.70 -13.64
C LEU A 100 0.62 -4.42 -13.80
N LEU A 101 0.77 -3.52 -12.85
CA LEU A 101 0.18 -2.20 -12.90
C LEU A 101 1.08 -1.27 -13.71
N ILE A 102 0.49 -0.65 -14.74
CA ILE A 102 1.08 0.49 -15.43
C ILE A 102 0.41 1.78 -14.94
N ILE A 103 1.23 2.71 -14.46
CA ILE A 103 0.79 4.07 -14.11
C ILE A 103 1.50 5.08 -15.03
N GLY A 104 0.69 5.85 -15.75
CA GLY A 104 1.15 6.86 -16.69
C GLY A 104 1.60 8.15 -16.02
N PRO A 105 2.21 9.06 -16.78
CA PRO A 105 2.60 10.40 -16.33
C PRO A 105 1.46 11.12 -15.62
N LYS A 106 1.72 11.66 -14.42
CA LYS A 106 0.76 12.46 -13.64
C LYS A 106 -0.57 11.74 -13.31
N GLU A 107 -0.62 10.44 -13.52
CA GLU A 107 -1.82 9.64 -13.29
C GLU A 107 -1.98 9.31 -11.80
N SER A 108 -3.23 9.15 -11.38
CA SER A 108 -3.60 8.65 -10.06
C SER A 108 -4.56 7.48 -10.21
N LYS A 109 -4.31 6.38 -9.50
CA LYS A 109 -5.12 5.15 -9.53
C LYS A 109 -5.32 4.59 -8.15
N GLU A 110 -6.51 4.07 -7.91
CA GLU A 110 -6.78 3.25 -6.72
C GLU A 110 -6.55 1.78 -7.04
N VAL A 111 -5.64 1.14 -6.31
CA VAL A 111 -5.21 -0.24 -6.59
C VAL A 111 -5.05 -1.04 -5.30
N ALA A 112 -5.25 -2.35 -5.37
CA ALA A 112 -4.90 -3.23 -4.27
C ALA A 112 -3.41 -3.57 -4.34
N LEU A 113 -2.67 -3.34 -3.26
CA LEU A 113 -1.27 -3.74 -3.12
C LEU A 113 -1.11 -4.73 -1.97
N SER A 114 -0.26 -5.73 -2.16
CA SER A 114 0.29 -6.50 -1.06
C SER A 114 1.57 -5.81 -0.58
N LEU A 115 1.53 -5.18 0.59
CA LEU A 115 2.70 -4.48 1.15
C LEU A 115 3.78 -5.43 1.68
N ASN A 116 3.40 -6.70 1.90
CA ASN A 116 4.31 -7.80 2.16
C ASN A 116 3.69 -9.09 1.61
N SER A 117 4.19 -9.54 0.45
CA SER A 117 3.67 -10.72 -0.25
C SER A 117 3.73 -12.02 0.56
N LYS A 118 4.57 -12.06 1.59
CA LYS A 118 4.82 -13.25 2.43
C LYS A 118 4.01 -13.30 3.72
N ASP A 119 3.23 -12.27 4.06
CA ASP A 119 2.57 -12.20 5.38
C ASP A 119 1.04 -12.23 5.27
N ASN A 120 0.45 -13.37 5.62
CA ASN A 120 -0.99 -13.53 5.90
C ASN A 120 -1.21 -14.04 7.33
N SER A 121 -0.59 -13.36 8.29
CA SER A 121 -0.77 -13.63 9.71
C SER A 121 -2.17 -13.30 10.20
N ILE A 122 -2.77 -14.21 10.97
CA ILE A 122 -4.01 -13.99 11.72
C ILE A 122 -3.67 -13.79 13.20
N TYR A 123 -4.22 -12.74 13.80
CA TYR A 123 -4.05 -12.42 15.22
C TYR A 123 -5.41 -12.42 15.91
N ASP A 124 -5.41 -12.69 17.20
CA ASP A 124 -6.59 -12.52 18.06
C ASP A 124 -6.61 -11.08 18.57
N TYR A 125 -7.56 -10.28 18.08
CA TYR A 125 -7.63 -8.85 18.37
C TYR A 125 -8.70 -8.56 19.43
N ASN A 126 -8.27 -7.97 20.54
CA ASN A 126 -9.14 -7.41 21.59
C ASN A 126 -9.41 -5.92 21.35
N LYS A 127 -10.69 -5.52 21.33
CA LYS A 127 -11.18 -4.14 21.11
C LYS A 127 -10.66 -3.09 22.12
N GLU A 128 -10.26 -3.50 23.32
CA GLU A 128 -9.74 -2.61 24.37
C GLU A 128 -8.24 -2.28 24.21
N LYS A 129 -7.55 -2.91 23.26
CA LYS A 129 -6.12 -2.76 23.05
C LYS A 129 -5.82 -1.94 21.81
N SER A 130 -4.63 -1.36 21.75
CA SER A 130 -4.14 -0.64 20.58
C SER A 130 -3.23 -1.52 19.74
N TYR A 131 -3.37 -1.44 18.41
CA TYR A 131 -2.58 -2.24 17.48
C TYR A 131 -1.93 -1.40 16.38
N ILE A 132 -0.71 -1.79 16.02
CA ILE A 132 0.04 -1.19 14.91
C ILE A 132 0.60 -2.32 14.05
N LEU A 133 0.30 -2.30 12.76
CA LEU A 133 1.04 -3.06 11.77
C LEU A 133 2.30 -2.29 11.39
N PHE A 134 3.45 -2.84 11.75
CA PHE A 134 4.72 -2.37 11.22
C PHE A 134 5.01 -3.06 9.90
N VAL A 135 5.26 -2.28 8.84
CA VAL A 135 5.61 -2.78 7.51
C VAL A 135 6.98 -2.25 7.13
N LYS A 136 7.88 -3.15 6.74
CA LYS A 136 9.16 -2.82 6.12
C LYS A 136 9.36 -3.71 4.89
N SER A 137 9.20 -3.14 3.71
CA SER A 137 9.31 -3.87 2.44
C SER A 137 9.91 -3.01 1.33
N PHE A 138 10.29 -3.63 0.23
CA PHE A 138 10.83 -2.96 -0.95
C PHE A 138 10.29 -3.59 -2.24
N HIS A 139 10.24 -2.77 -3.28
CA HIS A 139 9.90 -3.14 -4.64
C HIS A 139 11.05 -2.73 -5.55
N ASN A 140 11.41 -3.61 -6.48
CA ASN A 140 12.46 -3.38 -7.46
C ASN A 140 12.21 -4.24 -8.72
N ARG A 141 13.05 -4.06 -9.73
CA ARG A 141 13.03 -4.85 -10.99
C ARG A 141 13.05 -6.35 -10.74
N TYR A 142 13.90 -6.82 -9.82
CA TYR A 142 13.99 -8.24 -9.50
C TYR A 142 12.65 -8.78 -8.99
N ASN A 143 12.03 -8.14 -7.99
CA ASN A 143 10.76 -8.58 -7.44
C ASN A 143 9.61 -8.51 -8.46
N ALA A 144 9.64 -7.54 -9.37
CA ALA A 144 8.63 -7.41 -10.42
C ALA A 144 8.74 -8.50 -11.52
N THR A 145 9.91 -9.12 -11.66
CA THR A 145 10.20 -10.06 -12.76
C THR A 145 10.40 -11.50 -12.32
N ILE A 146 10.72 -11.75 -11.03
CA ILE A 146 11.05 -13.08 -10.48
C ILE A 146 9.99 -14.16 -10.77
N LEU A 147 8.74 -13.77 -11.02
CA LEU A 147 7.62 -14.69 -11.31
C LEU A 147 7.31 -14.85 -12.81
N GLY A 148 8.25 -14.53 -13.69
CA GLY A 148 8.17 -14.84 -15.13
C GLY A 148 7.99 -13.65 -16.08
N CYS A 149 8.14 -12.41 -15.60
CA CYS A 149 7.86 -11.21 -16.42
C CYS A 149 9.07 -10.52 -17.03
N ASP A 150 10.26 -11.13 -17.01
CA ASP A 150 11.49 -10.47 -17.44
C ASP A 150 11.44 -9.99 -18.90
N ASN A 151 10.95 -10.82 -19.82
CA ASN A 151 10.81 -10.44 -21.24
C ASN A 151 9.85 -9.26 -21.41
N TYR A 152 8.64 -9.35 -20.85
CA TYR A 152 7.63 -8.30 -20.97
C TYR A 152 8.10 -6.97 -20.36
N VAL A 153 8.76 -7.02 -19.20
CA VAL A 153 9.31 -5.83 -18.54
C VAL A 153 10.44 -5.23 -19.38
N SER A 154 11.33 -6.05 -19.93
CA SER A 154 12.42 -5.59 -20.81
C SER A 154 11.89 -4.89 -22.07
N ASP A 155 10.83 -5.42 -22.68
CA ASP A 155 10.16 -4.80 -23.84
C ASP A 155 9.55 -3.43 -23.51
N LEU A 156 9.06 -3.24 -22.29
CA LEU A 156 8.54 -1.95 -21.82
C LEU A 156 9.66 -0.97 -21.46
N GLU A 157 10.72 -1.45 -20.80
CA GLU A 157 11.90 -0.65 -20.49
C GLU A 157 12.57 -0.11 -21.76
N ALA A 158 12.64 -0.92 -22.83
CA ALA A 158 13.10 -0.49 -24.15
C ALA A 158 12.25 0.63 -24.77
N LYS A 159 10.98 0.76 -24.34
CA LYS A 159 10.06 1.86 -24.73
C LYS A 159 10.12 3.06 -23.77
N GLY A 160 11.02 3.05 -22.79
CA GLY A 160 11.22 4.13 -21.83
C GLY A 160 10.38 4.04 -20.54
N TYR A 161 9.71 2.91 -20.29
CA TYR A 161 9.03 2.66 -19.02
C TYR A 161 10.07 2.38 -17.93
N LYS A 162 9.72 2.68 -16.68
CA LYS A 162 10.59 2.45 -15.52
C LYS A 162 9.94 1.46 -14.58
N VAL A 163 10.68 0.47 -14.10
CA VAL A 163 10.20 -0.31 -12.94
C VAL A 163 10.31 0.55 -11.69
N LEU A 164 9.29 0.49 -10.82
CA LEU A 164 9.34 1.16 -9.53
C LEU A 164 10.48 0.58 -8.67
N GLU A 165 11.36 1.46 -8.21
CA GLU A 165 12.42 1.17 -7.24
C GLU A 165 12.11 1.97 -5.96
N ASP A 166 11.54 1.30 -4.95
CA ASP A 166 11.08 2.00 -3.75
C ASP A 166 11.01 1.07 -2.51
N SER A 167 10.85 1.68 -1.35
CA SER A 167 10.65 1.01 -0.08
C SER A 167 9.49 1.61 0.72
N ILE A 168 8.83 0.73 1.48
CA ILE A 168 7.79 1.07 2.43
C ILE A 168 8.36 0.85 3.82
N VAL A 169 8.23 1.89 4.66
CA VAL A 169 8.49 1.80 6.10
C VAL A 169 7.37 2.54 6.81
N ALA A 170 6.35 1.79 7.22
CA ALA A 170 5.10 2.35 7.71
C ALA A 170 4.68 1.73 9.04
N LYS A 171 4.04 2.56 9.88
CA LYS A 171 3.32 2.16 11.09
C LYS A 171 1.86 2.43 10.84
N ILE A 172 1.08 1.38 10.59
CA ILE A 172 -0.32 1.49 10.21
C ILE A 172 -1.18 1.11 11.41
N PRO A 173 -1.98 2.04 11.97
CA PRO A 173 -2.93 1.72 13.02
C PRO A 173 -3.93 0.67 12.55
N LEU A 174 -4.19 -0.34 13.37
CA LEU A 174 -5.23 -1.34 13.14
C LEU A 174 -6.39 -1.10 14.11
N VAL A 175 -7.62 -1.15 13.59
CA VAL A 175 -8.86 -0.98 14.36
C VAL A 175 -9.65 -2.29 14.30
N PRO A 176 -9.79 -3.01 15.44
CA PRO A 176 -10.64 -4.21 15.56
C PRO A 176 -12.13 -3.92 15.44
#